data_AF-A0A096AL52-F1
#
_entry.id   AF-A0A096AL52-F1
#
_cell.length_a   1.000
_cell.length_b   1.000
_cell.length_c   1.000
_cell.angle_alpha   90.00
_cell.angle_beta   90.00
_cell.angle_gamma   90.00
#
_symmetry.space_group_name_H-M   'P 1'
#
loop_
_entity.id
_entity.type
_entity.pdbx_description
1 polymer ?
#
loop_
_entity_poly.entity_id
_entity_poly.type
_entity_poly.pdbx_seq_one_letter_code
_entity_poly.pdbx_strand_id
1 'polypeptide(L)'
;MKGENMEQKELRMGILQLIYNEGFKFLARDKDNRLYVYTKRPKKKDEYWDSVGILERLKFSDELFADIRFEDKEPLNIAEEIGILDWSTIPKDTKVLVSSDNKHWKKAHFAGFDEKGTNKFIVYGFGETSWTANSRIYDFKVDYKYCKLGE
;
A
#
# COMPACT_ATOMS: atom_id res chain seq x y z
N MET A 1 -27.11 -6.09 11.43
CA MET A 1 -25.86 -5.66 10.79
C MET A 1 -26.00 -4.20 10.43
N LYS A 2 -25.35 -3.29 11.17
CA LYS A 2 -25.22 -1.90 10.70
C LYS A 2 -24.13 -1.92 9.64
N GLY A 3 -24.50 -1.70 8.38
CA GLY A 3 -23.51 -1.51 7.32
C GLY A 3 -22.66 -0.29 7.66
N GLU A 4 -21.36 -0.39 7.47
CA GLU A 4 -20.46 0.75 7.61
C GLU A 4 -20.93 1.90 6.73
N ASN A 5 -21.04 3.10 7.30
CA ASN A 5 -21.36 4.31 6.54
C ASN A 5 -20.20 4.60 5.57
N MET A 6 -20.49 4.89 4.29
CA MET A 6 -19.48 5.19 3.27
C MET A 6 -18.54 6.32 3.70
N GLU A 7 -19.05 7.32 4.41
CA GLU A 7 -18.26 8.42 4.98
C GLU A 7 -17.27 7.94 6.07
N GLN A 8 -17.66 6.96 6.90
CA GLN A 8 -16.77 6.38 7.92
C GLN A 8 -15.64 5.59 7.26
N LYS A 9 -15.94 4.86 6.19
CA LYS A 9 -14.92 4.13 5.42
C LYS A 9 -13.91 5.08 4.77
N GLU A 10 -14.36 6.16 4.14
CA GLU A 10 -13.48 7.17 3.56
C GLU A 10 -12.61 7.86 4.63
N LEU A 11 -13.19 8.20 5.78
CA LEU A 11 -12.45 8.77 6.90
C LEU A 11 -11.38 7.81 7.45
N ARG A 12 -11.72 6.53 7.63
CA ARG A 12 -10.77 5.48 8.04
C ARG A 12 -9.59 5.40 7.09
N MET A 13 -9.88 5.33 5.78
CA MET A 13 -8.86 5.27 4.73
C MET A 13 -7.96 6.50 4.73
N GLY A 14 -8.52 7.70 4.87
CA GLY A 14 -7.76 8.95 4.96
C GLY A 14 -6.81 8.98 6.16
N ILE A 15 -7.28 8.55 7.33
CA ILE A 15 -6.46 8.47 8.55
C ILE A 15 -5.33 7.45 8.40
N LEU A 16 -5.64 6.26 7.88
CA LEU A 16 -4.63 5.23 7.62
C LEU A 16 -3.55 5.70 6.63
N GLN A 17 -3.93 6.46 5.59
CA GLN A 17 -2.97 7.05 4.67
C GLN A 17 -2.05 8.07 5.34
N LEU A 18 -2.59 8.92 6.23
CA LEU A 18 -1.78 9.87 7.01
C LEU A 18 -0.79 9.13 7.92
N ILE A 19 -1.26 8.14 8.67
CA ILE A 19 -0.43 7.30 9.54
C ILE A 19 0.69 6.61 8.73
N TYR A 20 0.35 6.08 7.56
CA TYR A 20 1.33 5.44 6.68
C TYR A 20 2.41 6.40 6.18
N ASN A 21 2.02 7.63 5.79
CA ASN A 21 2.94 8.65 5.31
C ASN A 21 3.93 9.11 6.40
N GLU A 22 3.53 9.05 7.68
CA GLU A 22 4.40 9.29 8.84
C GLU A 22 5.32 8.09 9.16
N GLY A 23 5.25 7.00 8.38
CA GLY A 23 6.15 5.85 8.48
C GLY A 23 5.65 4.71 9.37
N PHE A 24 4.46 4.80 9.93
CA PHE A 24 3.83 3.69 10.65
C PHE A 24 3.24 2.69 9.66
N LYS A 25 3.34 1.39 9.98
CA LYS A 25 3.00 0.29 9.06
C LYS A 25 1.94 -0.65 9.60
N PHE A 26 1.75 -0.69 10.92
CA PHE A 26 0.85 -1.64 11.55
C PHE A 26 -0.01 -0.99 12.63
N LEU A 27 -1.22 -1.51 12.82
CA LEU A 27 -2.08 -1.22 13.97
C LEU A 27 -2.28 -2.49 14.78
N ALA A 28 -2.29 -2.37 16.10
CA ALA A 28 -2.70 -3.46 16.98
C ALA A 28 -3.35 -2.89 18.24
N ARG A 29 -4.25 -3.69 18.83
CA ARG A 29 -4.94 -3.33 20.07
C ARG A 29 -4.46 -4.23 21.20
N ASP A 30 -4.15 -3.62 22.33
CA ASP A 30 -3.80 -4.32 23.56
C ASP A 30 -5.05 -4.84 24.27
N LYS A 31 -4.87 -5.75 25.24
CA LYS A 31 -5.96 -6.37 26.00
C LYS A 31 -6.77 -5.36 26.83
N ASP A 32 -6.18 -4.21 27.14
CA ASP A 32 -6.84 -3.07 27.81
C ASP A 32 -7.63 -2.17 26.84
N ASN A 33 -7.82 -2.63 25.60
CA ASN A 33 -8.54 -1.98 24.52
C ASN A 33 -7.84 -0.73 23.94
N ARG A 34 -6.58 -0.45 24.28
CA ARG A 34 -5.84 0.68 23.70
C ARG A 34 -5.28 0.33 22.32
N LEU A 35 -5.53 1.21 21.35
CA LEU A 35 -5.05 1.05 19.97
C LEU A 35 -3.70 1.77 19.77
N TYR A 36 -2.76 1.06 19.17
CA TYR A 36 -1.42 1.55 18.89
C TYR A 36 -1.07 1.41 17.41
N VAL A 37 -0.25 2.33 16.93
CA VAL A 37 0.41 2.28 15.62
C VAL A 37 1.88 1.93 15.79
N TYR A 38 2.45 1.17 14.84
CA TYR A 38 3.82 0.68 14.91
C TYR A 38 4.55 0.87 13.59
N THR A 39 5.79 1.35 13.66
CA THR A 39 6.70 1.47 12.49
C THR A 39 7.27 0.12 12.02
N LYS A 40 7.30 -0.88 12.90
CA LYS A 40 7.75 -2.26 12.63
C LYS A 40 6.70 -3.24 13.12
N ARG A 41 6.60 -4.40 12.48
CA ARG A 41 5.63 -5.45 12.84
C ARG A 41 5.79 -5.81 14.33
N PRO A 42 4.77 -5.57 15.18
CA PRO A 42 4.82 -5.96 16.57
C PRO A 42 4.66 -7.48 16.73
N LYS A 43 5.09 -8.01 17.87
CA LYS A 43 4.89 -9.39 18.31
C LYS A 43 3.88 -9.41 19.45
N LYS A 44 2.90 -10.31 19.34
CA LYS A 44 1.90 -10.50 20.37
C LYS A 44 2.50 -11.09 21.65
N LYS A 45 2.13 -10.53 22.79
CA LYS A 45 2.42 -11.00 24.15
C LYS A 45 1.11 -11.34 24.87
N ASP A 46 1.20 -11.73 26.14
CA ASP A 46 0.03 -12.18 26.92
C ASP A 46 -1.04 -11.10 27.08
N GLU A 47 -0.66 -9.81 27.08
CA GLU A 47 -1.58 -8.69 27.30
C GLU A 47 -1.44 -7.54 26.29
N TYR A 48 -0.35 -7.50 25.53
CA TYR A 48 -0.04 -6.37 24.66
C TYR A 48 0.75 -6.79 23.42
N TRP A 49 0.94 -5.84 22.51
CA TRP A 49 1.76 -5.98 21.31
C TRP A 49 3.08 -5.22 21.47
N ASP A 50 4.20 -5.94 21.37
CA ASP A 50 5.55 -5.43 21.61
C ASP A 50 6.33 -5.23 20.31
N SER A 51 7.11 -4.17 20.19
CA SER A 51 7.90 -3.88 18.99
C SER A 51 9.22 -3.19 19.33
N VAL A 52 10.26 -3.52 18.56
CA VAL A 52 11.57 -2.82 18.62
C VAL A 52 11.53 -1.49 17.82
N GLY A 53 10.41 -1.16 17.18
CA GLY A 53 10.19 0.11 16.48
C GLY A 53 9.55 1.17 17.36
N ILE A 54 9.36 2.37 16.80
CA ILE A 54 8.51 3.41 17.39
C ILE A 54 7.07 2.91 17.40
N LEU A 55 6.39 3.14 18.52
CA LEU A 55 4.95 2.94 18.68
C LEU A 55 4.31 4.18 19.29
N GLU A 56 3.08 4.47 18.87
CA GLU A 56 2.28 5.57 19.41
C GLU A 56 0.84 5.14 19.65
N ARG A 57 0.19 5.74 20.65
CA ARG A 57 -1.22 5.46 20.97
C ARG A 57 -2.14 6.37 20.16
N LEU A 58 -3.08 5.78 19.44
CA LEU A 58 -4.19 6.52 18.82
C LEU A 58 -5.27 6.79 19.88
N LYS A 59 -5.57 8.06 20.15
CA LYS A 59 -6.49 8.47 21.22
C LYS A 59 -7.94 8.74 20.78
N PHE A 60 -8.20 8.88 19.48
CA PHE A 60 -9.47 9.42 18.96
C PHE A 60 -10.23 8.44 18.04
N SER A 61 -9.97 7.15 18.17
CA SER A 61 -10.21 6.22 17.06
C SER A 61 -10.93 4.92 17.45
N ASP A 62 -11.56 4.86 18.63
CA ASP A 62 -12.12 3.61 19.15
C ASP A 62 -13.30 3.08 18.33
N GLU A 63 -14.18 3.95 17.82
CA GLU A 63 -15.29 3.53 16.95
C GLU A 63 -14.81 3.21 15.52
N LEU A 64 -13.85 3.98 15.00
CA LEU A 64 -13.38 3.86 13.61
C LEU A 64 -12.56 2.59 13.35
N PHE A 65 -11.96 2.05 14.41
CA PHE A 65 -11.15 0.83 14.38
C PHE A 65 -11.63 -0.22 15.39
N ALA A 66 -12.95 -0.27 15.63
CA ALA A 66 -13.57 -1.21 16.56
C ALA A 66 -13.43 -2.69 16.11
N ASP A 67 -13.17 -2.91 14.83
CA ASP A 67 -12.88 -4.20 14.20
C ASP A 67 -11.51 -4.78 14.62
N ILE A 68 -10.55 -3.94 14.99
CA ILE A 68 -9.21 -4.36 15.43
C ILE A 68 -9.28 -4.76 16.89
N ARG A 69 -9.00 -6.04 17.19
CA ARG A 69 -9.16 -6.62 18.54
C ARG A 69 -7.86 -7.27 19.02
N PHE A 70 -7.70 -7.36 20.34
CA PHE A 70 -6.55 -8.04 20.91
C PHE A 70 -6.50 -9.51 20.50
N GLU A 71 -7.63 -10.19 20.27
CA GLU A 71 -7.70 -11.60 19.88
C GLU A 71 -7.14 -11.88 18.48
N ASP A 72 -6.99 -10.86 17.63
CA ASP A 72 -6.52 -11.01 16.26
C ASP A 72 -5.11 -11.63 16.23
N LYS A 73 -4.89 -12.58 15.32
CA LYS A 73 -3.65 -13.38 15.28
C LYS A 73 -2.44 -12.54 14.84
N GLU A 74 -2.69 -11.58 13.98
CA GLU A 74 -1.69 -10.69 13.37
C GLU A 74 -2.16 -9.24 13.54
N PRO A 75 -1.22 -8.28 13.62
CA PRO A 75 -1.57 -6.87 13.62
C PRO A 75 -2.09 -6.48 12.24
N LEU A 76 -2.97 -5.48 12.17
CA LEU A 76 -3.46 -4.95 10.91
C LEU A 76 -2.29 -4.30 10.14
N ASN A 77 -2.08 -4.70 8.90
CA ASN A 77 -1.10 -4.07 8.01
C ASN A 77 -1.76 -2.89 7.28
N ILE A 78 -1.27 -1.69 7.53
CA ILE A 78 -1.84 -0.45 6.98
C ILE A 78 -1.75 -0.45 5.46
N ALA A 79 -0.61 -0.87 4.89
CA ALA A 79 -0.40 -0.86 3.45
C ALA A 79 -1.42 -1.77 2.74
N GLU A 80 -1.67 -2.96 3.30
CA GLU A 80 -2.66 -3.90 2.77
C GLU A 80 -4.07 -3.33 2.88
N GLU A 81 -4.43 -2.80 4.05
CA GLU A 81 -5.74 -2.20 4.31
C GLU A 81 -6.04 -1.03 3.36
N ILE A 82 -5.04 -0.20 3.06
CA ILE A 82 -5.20 0.93 2.13
C ILE A 82 -4.88 0.60 0.66
N GLY A 83 -4.59 -0.66 0.35
CA GLY A 83 -4.33 -1.12 -1.01
C GLY A 83 -3.02 -0.63 -1.63
N ILE A 84 -2.02 -0.30 -0.81
CA ILE A 84 -0.65 -0.02 -1.28
C ILE A 84 -0.01 -1.33 -1.72
N LEU A 85 0.18 -1.45 -3.04
CA LEU A 85 0.89 -2.56 -3.66
C LEU A 85 2.41 -2.35 -3.56
N ASP A 86 3.12 -3.43 -3.20
CA ASP A 86 4.57 -3.50 -3.38
C ASP A 86 4.91 -3.73 -4.86
N TRP A 87 5.08 -2.63 -5.58
CA TRP A 87 5.37 -2.63 -7.01
C TRP A 87 6.69 -3.31 -7.38
N SER A 88 7.61 -3.53 -6.43
CA SER A 88 8.84 -4.29 -6.69
C SER A 88 8.58 -5.79 -6.94
N THR A 89 7.42 -6.29 -6.51
CA THR A 89 7.02 -7.70 -6.62
C THR A 89 6.14 -8.00 -7.84
N ILE A 90 5.63 -6.96 -8.51
CA ILE A 90 4.71 -7.12 -9.64
C ILE A 90 5.45 -7.76 -10.83
N PRO A 91 4.94 -8.85 -11.43
CA PRO A 91 5.58 -9.49 -12.56
C PRO A 91 5.68 -8.56 -13.77
N LYS A 92 6.74 -8.75 -14.57
CA LYS A 92 6.81 -8.18 -15.93
C LYS A 92 5.58 -8.60 -16.73
N ASP A 93 5.20 -7.76 -17.67
CA ASP A 93 4.04 -7.93 -18.56
C ASP A 93 2.67 -7.81 -17.89
N THR A 94 2.63 -7.50 -16.58
CA THR A 94 1.37 -7.13 -15.92
C THR A 94 0.77 -5.92 -16.62
N LYS A 95 -0.51 -6.02 -17.00
CA LYS A 95 -1.24 -4.90 -17.59
C LYS A 95 -1.37 -3.76 -16.57
N VAL A 96 -1.04 -2.56 -17.01
CA VAL A 96 -1.08 -1.37 -16.16
C VAL A 96 -1.64 -0.16 -16.89
N LEU A 97 -2.16 0.77 -16.12
CA LEU A 97 -2.44 2.14 -16.55
C LEU A 97 -1.38 3.06 -15.95
N VAL A 98 -0.67 3.81 -16.79
CA VAL A 98 0.38 4.73 -16.36
C VAL A 98 0.07 6.17 -16.74
N SER A 99 0.58 7.11 -15.94
CA SER A 99 0.38 8.54 -16.14
C SER A 99 1.56 9.37 -15.60
N SER A 100 1.87 10.47 -16.29
CA SER A 100 2.86 11.45 -15.83
C SER A 100 2.21 12.58 -15.01
N ASP A 101 0.92 12.86 -15.24
CA ASP A 101 0.18 14.00 -14.69
C ASP A 101 -1.02 13.60 -13.81
N ASN A 102 -1.25 12.30 -13.64
CA ASN A 102 -2.40 11.70 -12.93
C ASN A 102 -3.78 12.04 -13.54
N LYS A 103 -3.81 12.60 -14.76
CA LYS A 103 -5.04 13.00 -15.48
C LYS A 103 -5.23 12.16 -16.74
N HIS A 104 -4.17 12.00 -17.53
CA HIS A 104 -4.19 11.23 -18.76
C HIS A 104 -3.53 9.87 -18.53
N TRP A 105 -4.29 8.80 -18.72
CA TRP A 105 -3.86 7.43 -18.46
C TRP A 105 -3.64 6.68 -19.77
N LYS A 106 -2.52 5.95 -19.85
CA LYS A 106 -2.17 5.13 -21.01
C LYS A 106 -2.10 3.66 -20.60
N LYS A 107 -2.63 2.77 -21.44
CA LYS A 107 -2.48 1.32 -21.30
C LYS A 107 -1.05 0.92 -21.67
N ALA A 108 -0.42 0.10 -20.85
CA ALA A 108 0.93 -0.40 -21.07
C ALA A 108 1.13 -1.75 -20.35
N HIS A 109 2.31 -2.34 -20.57
CA HIS A 109 2.75 -3.54 -19.85
C HIS A 109 3.92 -3.18 -18.93
N PHE A 110 3.86 -3.63 -17.68
CA PHE A 110 4.83 -3.35 -16.65
C PHE A 110 6.19 -3.98 -16.97
N ALA A 111 7.27 -3.22 -16.84
CA ALA A 111 8.64 -3.68 -17.06
C ALA A 111 9.47 -3.68 -15.76
N GLY A 112 9.12 -2.84 -14.79
CA GLY A 112 9.78 -2.79 -13.48
C GLY A 112 9.42 -1.56 -12.65
N PHE A 113 9.97 -1.51 -11.45
CA PHE A 113 9.79 -0.40 -10.51
C PHE A 113 11.15 0.05 -9.96
N ASP A 114 11.42 1.35 -10.02
CA ASP A 114 12.60 1.98 -9.40
C ASP A 114 12.15 2.91 -8.27
N GLU A 115 12.28 2.43 -7.03
CA GLU A 115 11.86 3.17 -5.84
C GLU A 115 12.58 4.53 -5.69
N LYS A 116 13.82 4.62 -6.19
CA LYS A 116 14.69 5.80 -6.07
C LYS A 116 14.48 6.81 -7.20
N GLY A 117 13.78 6.44 -8.27
CA GLY A 117 13.51 7.29 -9.42
C GLY A 117 12.47 8.37 -9.15
N THR A 118 12.60 9.52 -9.82
CA THR A 118 11.55 10.57 -9.84
C THR A 118 10.25 10.05 -10.46
N ASN A 119 10.39 9.23 -11.50
CA ASN A 119 9.33 8.44 -12.10
C ASN A 119 9.61 6.97 -11.80
N LYS A 120 8.80 6.37 -10.93
CA LYS A 120 9.12 5.07 -10.34
C LYS A 120 8.68 3.88 -11.18
N PHE A 121 7.72 4.08 -12.08
CA PHE A 121 7.05 2.98 -12.80
C PHE A 121 7.58 2.86 -14.21
N ILE A 122 8.22 1.74 -14.52
CA ILE A 122 8.84 1.49 -15.82
C ILE A 122 7.92 0.56 -16.61
N VAL A 123 7.61 0.94 -17.84
CA VAL A 123 6.81 0.13 -18.78
C VAL A 123 7.55 -0.10 -20.08
N TYR A 124 7.16 -1.16 -20.78
CA TYR A 124 7.58 -1.39 -22.15
C TYR A 124 6.95 -0.34 -23.07
N GLY A 125 7.77 0.31 -23.90
CA GLY A 125 7.27 1.28 -24.85
C GLY A 125 6.51 0.62 -26.00
N PHE A 126 5.77 1.44 -26.75
CA PHE A 126 4.97 1.00 -27.91
C PHE A 126 3.96 -0.13 -27.63
N GLY A 127 3.53 -0.32 -26.37
CA GLY A 127 2.59 -1.37 -25.99
C GLY A 127 3.17 -2.78 -26.02
N GLU A 128 4.50 -2.91 -26.08
CA GLU A 128 5.21 -4.19 -26.12
C GLU A 128 5.16 -4.94 -24.79
N THR A 129 5.69 -6.16 -24.80
CA THR A 129 5.93 -7.01 -23.63
C THR A 129 7.40 -7.42 -23.57
N SER A 130 7.80 -8.12 -22.51
CA SER A 130 9.14 -8.69 -22.35
C SER A 130 9.51 -9.64 -23.49
N TRP A 131 8.52 -10.24 -24.15
CA TRP A 131 8.71 -11.15 -25.28
C TRP A 131 9.07 -10.41 -26.59
N THR A 132 8.41 -9.27 -26.88
CA THR A 132 8.65 -8.54 -28.13
C THR A 132 9.71 -7.45 -28.01
N ALA A 133 9.84 -6.81 -26.84
CA ALA A 133 10.74 -5.67 -26.65
C ALA A 133 12.22 -6.04 -26.86
N ASN A 134 12.63 -7.26 -26.48
CA ASN A 134 14.01 -7.74 -26.59
C ASN A 134 14.44 -8.04 -28.04
N SER A 135 13.51 -7.99 -29.01
CA SER A 135 13.82 -8.17 -30.43
C SER A 135 14.30 -6.88 -31.11
N ARG A 136 14.22 -5.75 -30.43
CA ARG A 136 14.65 -4.44 -30.94
C ARG A 136 16.09 -4.15 -30.53
N ILE A 137 16.81 -3.43 -31.40
CA ILE A 137 18.21 -3.01 -31.20
C ILE A 137 18.38 -2.20 -29.89
N TYR A 138 17.30 -1.61 -29.38
CA TYR A 138 17.24 -0.95 -28.09
C TYR A 138 16.00 -1.41 -27.30
N ASP A 139 16.23 -1.85 -26.06
CA ASP A 139 15.22 -2.16 -25.04
C ASP A 139 14.45 -0.87 -24.67
N PHE A 140 13.46 -0.48 -25.48
CA PHE A 140 12.78 0.81 -25.31
C PHE A 140 11.79 0.75 -24.14
N LYS A 141 12.22 1.29 -23.00
CA LYS A 141 11.44 1.41 -21.76
C LYS A 141 11.16 2.88 -21.47
N VAL A 142 10.00 3.15 -20.89
CA VAL A 142 9.56 4.51 -20.52
C VAL A 142 9.12 4.50 -19.07
N ASP A 143 9.47 5.55 -18.35
CA ASP A 143 9.17 5.75 -16.94
C ASP A 143 7.98 6.70 -16.73
N TYR A 144 7.18 6.44 -15.69
CA TYR A 144 6.01 7.21 -15.32
C TYR A 144 5.95 7.45 -13.81
N LYS A 145 5.29 8.54 -13.42
CA LYS A 145 5.15 8.95 -12.01
C LYS A 145 4.03 8.21 -11.30
N TYR A 146 2.96 7.84 -12.01
CA TYR A 146 1.79 7.18 -11.46
C TYR A 146 1.48 5.89 -12.23
N CYS A 147 1.04 4.86 -11.50
CA CYS A 147 0.68 3.56 -12.05
C CYS A 147 -0.48 2.94 -11.28
N LYS A 148 -1.35 2.20 -11.98
CA LYS A 148 -2.46 1.40 -11.45
C LYS A 148 -2.51 0.08 -12.21
N LEU A 149 -2.98 -0.99 -11.59
CA LEU A 149 -3.25 -2.24 -12.30
C LEU A 149 -4.33 -2.01 -13.36
N GLY A 150 -4.11 -2.56 -14.54
CA GLY A 150 -5.07 -2.57 -15.63
C GLY A 150 -5.83 -3.89 -15.68
N GLU A 151 -7.04 -3.86 -16.25
CA GLU A 151 -7.90 -5.02 -16.49
C GLU A 151 -7.47 -5.83 -17.75
#